data_AF-A0A9W6V3G5-F1
#
_entry.id   AF-A0A9W6V3G5-F1
#
_cell.length_a   1.000
_cell.length_b   1.000
_cell.length_c   1.000
_cell.angle_alpha   90.00
_cell.angle_beta   90.00
_cell.angle_gamma   90.00
#
_symmetry.space_group_name_H-M   'P 1'
#
loop_
_entity.id
_entity.type
_entity.pdbx_description
1 polymer ?
#
loop_
_entity_poly.entity_id
_entity_poly.type
_entity_poly.pdbx_seq_one_letter_code
_entity_poly.pdbx_strand_id
1 'polypeptide(L)'
;MLLAVAAVAVAGCSGPKDQAANEGSPTTVSAPPPSTAPPSPSADPSTAARQQVLAVYQAFEDYRTQAYTSGHGDANLQGQVAVGEEYQQLSAQLFEFQQSSYRFKGARVNHPEVTRVDLQASPPTAEIKERFQSGHRSGDGPRSWGRKNGQGSPAVE
;
A
#
# COMPACT_ATOMS: atom_id res chain seq x y z
N MET A 1 -20.76 28.11 -11.89
CA MET A 1 -21.49 26.89 -11.48
C MET A 1 -21.03 26.53 -10.08
N LEU A 2 -21.90 26.72 -9.09
CA LEU A 2 -21.68 26.28 -7.71
C LEU A 2 -22.06 24.79 -7.61
N LEU A 3 -21.19 23.96 -7.02
CA LEU A 3 -21.58 22.63 -6.53
C LEU A 3 -21.45 22.57 -5.01
N ALA A 4 -22.52 22.12 -4.39
CA ALA A 4 -22.86 22.28 -2.98
C ALA A 4 -22.17 21.26 -2.06
N VAL A 5 -21.86 21.71 -0.85
CA VAL A 5 -21.40 20.93 0.30
C VAL A 5 -22.61 20.25 0.95
N ALA A 6 -22.64 18.92 0.99
CA ALA A 6 -23.66 18.16 1.72
C ALA A 6 -23.13 17.83 3.14
N ALA A 7 -23.66 18.53 4.14
CA ALA A 7 -23.45 18.25 5.55
C ALA A 7 -24.32 17.07 5.99
N VAL A 8 -23.72 16.05 6.60
CA VAL A 8 -24.45 14.92 7.21
C VAL A 8 -24.83 15.30 8.64
N ALA A 9 -26.13 15.46 8.88
CA ALA A 9 -26.70 15.75 10.19
C ALA A 9 -26.74 14.49 11.06
N VAL A 10 -26.23 14.59 12.31
CA VAL A 10 -26.34 13.56 13.32
C VAL A 10 -27.74 13.62 13.94
N ALA A 11 -28.58 12.63 13.63
CA ALA A 11 -29.89 12.48 14.25
C ALA A 11 -29.75 11.92 15.67
N GLY A 12 -30.16 12.72 16.65
CA GLY A 12 -30.28 12.32 18.06
C GLY A 12 -31.46 11.36 18.26
N CYS A 13 -31.22 10.30 19.04
CA CYS A 13 -32.26 9.39 19.49
C CYS A 13 -32.71 9.80 20.91
N SER A 14 -34.02 9.90 21.10
CA SER A 14 -34.71 10.35 22.31
C SER A 14 -35.29 9.18 23.12
N GLY A 15 -35.29 9.33 24.46
CA GLY A 15 -36.28 8.77 25.40
C GLY A 15 -35.91 7.45 26.10
N PRO A 16 -36.39 7.17 27.33
CA PRO A 16 -37.66 7.65 27.93
C PRO A 16 -37.56 8.38 29.29
N LYS A 17 -38.64 9.13 29.60
CA LYS A 17 -39.00 9.70 30.92
C LYS A 17 -39.64 8.63 31.80
N ASP A 18 -39.31 8.63 33.09
CA ASP A 18 -40.26 8.29 34.16
C ASP A 18 -40.02 9.19 35.38
N GLN A 19 -41.13 9.66 35.94
CA GLN A 19 -41.25 10.60 37.05
C GLN A 19 -41.99 9.88 38.17
N ALA A 20 -41.43 9.79 39.38
CA ALA A 20 -42.17 9.81 40.65
C ALA A 20 -41.22 9.77 41.86
N ALA A 21 -41.62 10.49 42.90
CA ALA A 21 -40.90 10.76 44.13
C ALA A 21 -40.84 9.56 45.09
N ASN A 22 -39.80 9.52 45.93
CA ASN A 22 -39.99 9.19 47.34
C ASN A 22 -38.86 9.77 48.21
N GLU A 23 -39.25 10.44 49.29
CA GLU A 23 -38.38 11.00 50.32
C GLU A 23 -37.81 9.88 51.20
N GLY A 24 -36.52 9.94 51.51
CA GLY A 24 -35.84 9.04 52.44
C GLY A 24 -34.43 9.52 52.75
N SER A 25 -34.19 9.90 54.00
CA SER A 25 -32.95 10.46 54.57
C SER A 25 -31.69 9.57 54.43
N PRO A 26 -30.47 10.11 54.66
CA PRO A 26 -29.28 9.77 53.89
C PRO A 26 -28.57 8.53 54.42
N THR A 27 -28.31 7.57 53.53
CA THR A 27 -27.30 6.54 53.79
C THR A 27 -26.08 6.88 52.94
N THR A 28 -25.01 7.34 53.60
CA THR A 28 -23.72 7.65 52.98
C THR A 28 -23.08 6.37 52.50
N VAL A 29 -23.44 5.91 51.29
CA VAL A 29 -22.69 4.89 50.57
C VAL A 29 -21.64 5.62 49.75
N SER A 30 -20.38 5.42 50.13
CA SER A 30 -19.23 5.97 49.43
C SER A 30 -19.21 5.42 48.00
N ALA A 31 -19.63 6.24 47.05
CA ALA A 31 -19.53 5.91 45.64
C ALA A 31 -18.04 5.80 45.27
N PRO A 32 -17.61 4.74 44.55
CA PRO A 32 -16.28 4.72 43.97
C PRO A 32 -16.12 5.92 43.04
N PRO A 33 -14.93 6.54 42.97
CA PRO A 33 -14.71 7.70 42.12
C PRO A 33 -15.08 7.36 40.66
N PRO A 34 -15.61 8.32 39.89
CA PRO A 34 -15.93 8.10 38.49
C PRO A 34 -14.65 7.62 37.79
N SER A 35 -14.71 6.39 37.27
CA SER A 35 -13.65 5.86 36.43
C SER A 35 -13.64 6.70 35.16
N THR A 36 -12.69 7.64 35.09
CA THR A 36 -12.39 8.41 33.88
C THR A 36 -12.20 7.42 32.75
N ALA A 37 -13.13 7.42 31.79
CA ALA A 37 -12.97 6.64 30.58
C ALA A 37 -11.64 7.06 29.92
N PRO A 38 -10.79 6.10 29.50
CA PRO A 38 -9.57 6.45 28.81
C PRO A 38 -9.92 7.32 27.58
N PRO A 39 -9.12 8.35 27.27
CA PRO A 39 -9.35 9.13 26.07
C PRO A 39 -9.39 8.18 24.87
N SER A 40 -10.43 8.33 24.05
CA SER A 40 -10.54 7.64 22.76
C SER A 40 -9.23 7.80 21.98
N PRO A 41 -8.68 6.75 21.34
CA PRO A 41 -7.41 6.86 20.65
C PRO A 41 -7.51 7.98 19.61
N SER A 42 -6.72 9.03 19.81
CA SER A 42 -6.54 10.07 18.81
C SER A 42 -5.92 9.41 17.59
N ALA A 43 -6.59 9.48 16.45
CA ALA A 43 -6.05 8.99 15.18
C ALA A 43 -4.83 9.86 14.84
N ASP A 44 -3.63 9.34 15.13
CA ASP A 44 -2.39 10.04 14.82
C ASP A 44 -2.30 10.24 13.29
N PRO A 45 -2.27 11.49 12.78
CA PRO A 45 -2.16 11.75 11.34
C PRO A 45 -0.91 11.09 10.72
N SER A 46 0.12 10.80 11.52
CA SER A 46 1.29 10.06 11.07
C SER A 46 0.97 8.61 10.69
N THR A 47 -0.01 7.97 11.34
CA THR A 47 -0.40 6.58 11.05
C THR A 47 -1.10 6.50 9.70
N ALA A 48 -2.03 7.43 9.42
CA ALA A 48 -2.71 7.49 8.13
C ALA A 48 -1.73 7.78 6.98
N ALA A 49 -0.78 8.71 7.18
CA ALA A 49 0.24 9.02 6.19
C ALA A 49 1.13 7.81 5.88
N ARG A 50 1.56 7.06 6.90
CA ARG A 50 2.34 5.82 6.72
C ARG A 50 1.58 4.78 5.89
N GLN A 51 0.29 4.60 6.13
CA GLN A 51 -0.55 3.68 5.35
C GLN A 51 -0.67 4.11 3.89
N GLN A 52 -0.86 5.41 3.64
CA GLN A 52 -0.92 5.95 2.27
C GLN A 52 0.40 5.76 1.53
N VAL A 53 1.53 6.03 2.18
CA VAL A 53 2.87 5.81 1.61
C VAL A 53 3.05 4.34 1.22
N LEU A 54 2.66 3.39 2.08
CA LEU A 54 2.72 1.97 1.77
C LEU A 54 1.80 1.58 0.61
N ALA A 55 0.60 2.16 0.52
CA ALA A 55 -0.32 1.89 -0.58
C ALA A 55 0.22 2.36 -1.93
N VAL A 56 0.81 3.56 -1.99
CA VAL A 56 1.46 4.09 -3.20
C VAL A 56 2.64 3.20 -3.60
N TYR A 57 3.47 2.82 -2.63
CA TYR A 57 4.59 1.93 -2.87
C TYR A 57 4.15 0.55 -3.39
N GLN A 58 3.07 -0.02 -2.83
CA GLN A 58 2.51 -1.28 -3.31
C GLN A 58 2.02 -1.15 -4.76
N ALA A 59 1.33 -0.06 -5.10
CA ALA A 59 0.90 0.20 -6.48
C ALA A 59 2.08 0.29 -7.46
N PHE A 60 3.20 0.88 -7.03
CA PHE A 60 4.44 0.89 -7.82
C PHE A 60 5.00 -0.51 -8.05
N GLU A 61 5.08 -1.35 -7.00
CA GLU A 61 5.59 -2.72 -7.13
C GLU A 61 4.65 -3.63 -7.93
N ASP A 62 3.33 -3.44 -7.82
CA ASP A 62 2.33 -4.14 -8.63
C ASP A 62 2.47 -3.77 -10.11
N TYR A 63 2.61 -2.47 -10.42
CA TYR A 63 2.90 -1.99 -11.77
C TYR A 63 4.19 -2.62 -12.32
N ARG A 64 5.29 -2.60 -11.55
CA ARG A 64 6.56 -3.20 -11.97
C ARG A 64 6.42 -4.69 -12.23
N THR A 65 5.75 -5.42 -11.35
CA THR A 65 5.52 -6.86 -11.51
C THR A 65 4.74 -7.14 -12.79
N GLN A 66 3.65 -6.40 -13.03
CA GLN A 66 2.87 -6.54 -14.26
C GLN A 66 3.70 -6.20 -15.50
N ALA A 67 4.41 -5.06 -15.49
CA ALA A 67 5.15 -4.57 -16.64
C ALA A 67 6.35 -5.48 -16.99
N TYR A 68 7.02 -6.06 -15.99
CA TYR A 68 8.14 -6.96 -16.20
C TYR A 68 7.71 -8.38 -16.60
N THR A 69 6.55 -8.84 -16.14
CA THR A 69 6.01 -10.16 -16.53
C THR A 69 5.42 -10.13 -17.93
N SER A 70 4.76 -9.05 -18.33
CA SER A 70 4.26 -8.85 -19.70
C SER A 70 5.35 -8.39 -20.68
N GLY A 71 6.42 -7.79 -20.14
CA GLY A 71 7.45 -7.06 -20.88
C GLY A 71 6.95 -5.78 -21.54
N HIS A 72 5.79 -5.26 -21.14
CA HIS A 72 5.22 -4.01 -21.60
C HIS A 72 4.59 -3.26 -20.42
N GLY A 73 4.90 -1.96 -20.30
CA GLY A 73 4.29 -1.09 -19.29
C GLY A 73 3.20 -0.20 -19.90
N ASP A 74 2.15 0.04 -19.12
CA ASP A 74 1.16 1.09 -19.42
C ASP A 74 1.75 2.45 -19.00
N ALA A 75 1.99 3.34 -19.96
CA ALA A 75 2.57 4.65 -19.70
C ALA A 75 1.70 5.54 -18.79
N ASN A 76 0.38 5.41 -18.83
CA ASN A 76 -0.52 6.16 -17.96
C ASN A 76 -0.41 5.68 -16.52
N LEU A 77 -0.32 4.37 -16.30
CA LEU A 77 -0.08 3.82 -14.95
C LEU A 77 1.32 4.16 -14.46
N GLN A 78 2.31 4.12 -15.34
CA GLN A 78 3.69 4.47 -15.00
C GLN A 78 3.79 5.90 -14.45
N GLY A 79 3.15 6.86 -15.12
CA GLY A 79 3.14 8.26 -14.69
C GLY A 79 2.39 8.51 -13.38
N GLN A 80 1.55 7.56 -12.94
CA GLN A 80 0.86 7.62 -11.65
C GLN A 80 1.72 7.08 -10.49
N VAL A 81 2.61 6.12 -10.77
CA VAL A 81 3.39 5.44 -9.72
C VAL A 81 4.85 5.90 -9.63
N ALA A 82 5.36 6.58 -10.66
CA ALA A 82 6.73 7.06 -10.73
C ALA A 82 6.82 8.45 -11.35
N VAL A 83 7.75 9.25 -10.86
CA VAL A 83 8.07 10.60 -11.37
C VAL A 83 9.58 10.75 -11.49
N GLY A 84 10.04 11.84 -12.09
CA GLY A 84 11.45 12.22 -12.08
C GLY A 84 12.40 11.13 -12.61
N GLU A 85 13.45 10.85 -11.86
CA GLU A 85 14.49 9.89 -12.22
C GLU A 85 13.95 8.45 -12.26
N GLU A 86 13.12 8.07 -11.28
CA GLU A 86 12.52 6.75 -11.19
C GLU A 86 11.65 6.43 -12.42
N TYR A 87 10.90 7.43 -12.92
CA TYR A 87 10.15 7.27 -14.17
C TYR A 87 11.08 6.99 -15.37
N GLN A 88 12.20 7.71 -15.47
CA GLN A 88 13.16 7.54 -16.57
C GLN A 88 13.83 6.16 -16.51
N GLN A 89 14.28 5.75 -15.32
CA GLN A 89 14.91 4.44 -15.12
C GLN A 89 13.94 3.30 -15.43
N LEU A 90 12.68 3.41 -14.97
CA LEU A 90 11.65 2.41 -15.24
C LEU A 90 11.33 2.32 -16.73
N SER A 91 11.22 3.47 -17.43
CA SER A 91 11.03 3.51 -18.88
C SER A 91 12.17 2.83 -19.63
N ALA A 92 13.42 3.14 -19.27
CA ALA A 92 14.60 2.58 -19.91
C ALA A 92 14.68 1.06 -19.73
N GLN A 93 14.42 0.56 -18.51
CA GLN A 93 14.38 -0.88 -18.23
C GLN A 93 13.28 -1.59 -19.03
N LEU A 94 12.08 -1.02 -19.10
CA LEU A 94 10.99 -1.60 -19.88
C LEU A 94 11.31 -1.63 -21.37
N PHE A 95 11.92 -0.57 -21.91
CA PHE A 95 12.39 -0.56 -23.28
C PHE A 95 13.42 -1.66 -23.54
N GLU A 96 14.39 -1.84 -22.64
CA GLU A 96 15.37 -2.93 -22.73
C GLU A 96 14.70 -4.31 -22.72
N PHE A 97 13.75 -4.54 -21.81
CA PHE A 97 13.01 -5.83 -21.73
C PHE A 97 12.16 -6.11 -22.98
N GLN A 98 11.66 -5.05 -23.63
CA GLN A 98 10.98 -5.17 -24.93
C GLN A 98 11.96 -5.60 -26.02
N GLN A 99 13.10 -4.92 -26.16
CA GLN A 99 14.11 -5.20 -27.18
C GLN A 99 14.74 -6.60 -27.03
N SER A 100 14.97 -7.04 -25.79
CA SER A 100 15.59 -8.32 -25.46
C SER A 100 14.59 -9.48 -25.34
N SER A 101 13.28 -9.22 -25.47
CA SER A 101 12.22 -10.20 -25.21
C SER A 101 12.30 -10.85 -23.81
N TYR A 102 12.88 -10.16 -22.83
CA TYR A 102 12.90 -10.64 -21.45
C TYR A 102 11.52 -10.54 -20.80
N ARG A 103 11.15 -11.59 -20.08
CA ARG A 103 9.92 -11.69 -19.31
C ARG A 103 10.23 -12.32 -17.96
N PHE A 104 9.86 -11.62 -16.89
CA PHE A 104 10.06 -12.12 -15.53
C PHE A 104 8.94 -13.11 -15.19
N LYS A 105 9.23 -14.05 -14.28
CA LYS A 105 8.26 -15.00 -13.75
C LYS A 105 8.19 -14.89 -12.23
N GLY A 106 6.98 -15.01 -11.70
CA GLY A 106 6.70 -14.88 -10.28
C GLY A 106 6.47 -13.45 -9.85
N ALA A 107 6.11 -13.28 -8.58
CA ALA A 107 5.96 -12.00 -7.92
C ALA A 107 7.14 -11.76 -6.98
N ARG A 108 7.51 -10.50 -6.79
CA ARG A 108 8.48 -10.12 -5.77
C ARG A 108 7.81 -10.24 -4.41
N VAL A 109 8.48 -10.93 -3.48
CA VAL A 109 8.07 -10.95 -2.08
C VAL A 109 8.93 -9.95 -1.33
N ASN A 110 8.31 -8.85 -0.90
CA ASN A 110 8.96 -7.80 -0.13
C ASN A 110 8.19 -7.48 1.15
N HIS A 111 8.91 -6.87 2.09
CA HIS A 111 8.35 -6.37 3.34
C HIS A 111 8.79 -4.92 3.50
N PRO A 112 8.16 -3.98 2.78
CA PRO A 112 8.47 -2.56 2.89
C PRO A 112 8.07 -2.03 4.26
N GLU A 113 8.90 -1.17 4.81
CA GLU A 113 8.69 -0.53 6.10
C GLU A 113 8.94 0.96 5.99
N VAL A 114 7.98 1.79 6.39
CA VAL A 114 8.15 3.25 6.40
C VAL A 114 8.99 3.63 7.61
N THR A 115 10.23 4.05 7.36
CA THR A 115 11.17 4.45 8.43
C THR A 115 10.97 5.89 8.86
N ARG A 116 10.55 6.76 7.94
CA ARG A 116 10.35 8.19 8.20
C ARG A 116 9.20 8.75 7.37
N VAL A 117 8.45 9.68 7.95
CA VAL A 117 7.48 10.54 7.26
C VAL A 117 7.69 11.97 7.75
N ASP A 118 7.86 12.91 6.83
CA ASP A 118 7.99 14.33 7.09
C ASP A 118 6.87 15.10 6.38
N LEU A 119 5.81 15.38 7.13
CA LEU A 119 4.65 16.14 6.65
C LEU A 119 4.88 17.65 6.64
N GLN A 120 5.99 18.14 7.21
CA GLN A 120 6.32 19.57 7.28
C GLN A 120 7.26 20.00 6.14
N ALA A 121 7.88 19.05 5.45
CA ALA A 121 8.63 19.30 4.22
C ALA A 121 7.72 19.84 3.09
N SER A 122 8.30 20.58 2.15
CA SER A 122 7.60 21.13 0.98
C SER A 122 8.33 20.74 -0.31
N PRO A 123 7.90 19.68 -1.01
CA PRO A 123 6.73 18.84 -0.73
C PRO A 123 6.94 17.87 0.46
N PRO A 124 5.86 17.32 1.05
CA PRO A 124 5.95 16.27 2.06
C PRO A 124 6.77 15.07 1.55
N THR A 125 7.54 14.45 2.44
CA THR A 125 8.42 13.32 2.07
C THR A 125 8.24 12.12 2.98
N ALA A 126 8.61 10.94 2.48
CA ALA A 126 8.65 9.72 3.26
C ALA A 126 9.80 8.83 2.79
N GLU A 127 10.34 8.02 3.71
CA GLU A 127 11.39 7.06 3.44
C GLU A 127 10.86 5.64 3.69
N ILE A 128 11.10 4.75 2.72
CA ILE A 128 10.75 3.34 2.80
C ILE A 128 12.04 2.52 2.80
N LYS A 129 12.17 1.64 3.77
CA LYS A 129 13.21 0.61 3.80
C LYS A 129 12.62 -0.70 3.31
N GLU A 130 13.24 -1.26 2.28
CA GLU A 130 12.85 -2.57 1.77
C GLU A 130 13.74 -3.67 2.36
N ARG A 131 13.11 -4.72 2.90
CA ARG A 131 13.79 -5.95 3.27
C ARG A 131 13.53 -7.02 2.22
N PHE A 132 14.61 -7.44 1.58
CA PHE A 132 14.60 -8.62 0.72
C PHE A 132 14.62 -9.86 1.60
N GLN A 133 13.55 -10.64 1.55
CA GLN A 133 13.61 -12.00 2.08
C GLN A 133 14.37 -12.85 1.06
N SER A 134 15.62 -13.18 1.35
CA SER A 134 16.33 -14.20 0.58
C SER A 134 15.69 -15.54 0.90
N GLY A 135 14.67 -15.93 0.12
CA GLY A 135 14.08 -17.25 0.22
C GLY A 135 15.15 -18.33 0.08
N HIS A 136 15.22 -19.21 1.08
CA HIS A 136 16.00 -20.43 1.02
C HIS A 136 15.51 -21.23 -0.21
N ARG A 137 16.28 -21.25 -1.30
CA ARG A 137 15.96 -22.07 -2.49
C ARG A 137 16.10 -23.54 -2.12
N SER A 138 15.03 -24.18 -1.64
CA SER A 138 14.87 -25.62 -1.83
C SER A 138 14.47 -25.83 -3.29
N GLY A 139 15.44 -26.10 -4.15
CA GLY A 139 15.21 -26.24 -5.58
C GLY A 139 16.45 -26.69 -6.34
N ASP A 140 17.11 -27.74 -5.85
CA ASP A 140 17.95 -28.61 -6.66
C ASP A 140 17.05 -29.36 -7.66
N GLY A 141 16.72 -28.67 -8.76
CA GLY A 141 16.15 -29.27 -9.95
C GLY A 141 17.01 -28.85 -11.14
N PRO A 142 17.44 -29.76 -12.02
CA PRO A 142 18.33 -29.44 -13.12
C PRO A 142 17.67 -28.40 -14.05
N ARG A 143 18.29 -27.22 -14.14
CA ARG A 143 17.91 -26.17 -15.09
C ARG A 143 18.34 -26.59 -16.50
N SER A 144 17.47 -27.30 -17.20
CA SER A 144 17.63 -27.49 -18.65
C SER A 144 17.31 -26.17 -19.36
N TRP A 145 18.35 -25.42 -19.68
CA TRP A 145 18.25 -24.36 -20.68
C TRP A 145 18.17 -25.01 -22.06
N GLY A 146 16.95 -25.35 -22.48
CA GLY A 146 16.69 -25.84 -23.83
C GLY A 146 16.91 -24.74 -24.86
N ARG A 147 18.16 -24.52 -25.28
CA ARG A 147 18.46 -23.92 -26.59
C ARG A 147 18.01 -24.94 -27.64
N LYS A 148 16.79 -24.79 -28.17
CA LYS A 148 16.46 -25.39 -29.48
C LYS A 148 17.16 -24.54 -30.54
N ASN A 149 18.43 -24.85 -30.80
CA ASN A 149 19.11 -24.39 -32.00
C ASN A 149 18.45 -25.12 -33.17
N GLY A 150 17.44 -24.51 -33.78
CA GLY A 150 16.90 -24.92 -35.07
C GLY A 150 17.92 -24.60 -36.16
N GLN A 151 18.99 -25.38 -36.23
CA GLN A 151 19.90 -25.39 -37.37
C GLN A 151 19.38 -26.47 -38.33
N GLY A 152 18.35 -26.09 -39.10
CA GLY A 152 17.95 -26.84 -40.29
C GLY A 152 18.95 -26.53 -41.39
N SER A 153 19.86 -27.46 -41.67
CA SER A 153 20.62 -27.48 -42.92
C SER A 153 19.63 -27.76 -44.07
N PRO A 154 19.62 -26.98 -45.15
CA PRO A 154 18.99 -27.43 -46.38
C PRO A 154 19.92 -28.44 -47.06
N ALA A 155 19.46 -29.68 -47.19
CA ALA A 155 19.95 -30.63 -48.18
C ALA A 155 18.98 -30.58 -49.36
N VAL A 156 19.46 -30.09 -50.51
CA VAL A 156 18.91 -30.35 -51.85
C VAL A 156 20.13 -30.21 -52.79
N GLU A 157 20.76 -31.33 -53.11
CA GLU A 157 20.66 -32.05 -54.40
C GLU A 157 21.31 -31.30 -55.57
#